data_AF-A0A9E1TXP3-F1
#
_entry.id   AF-A0A9E1TXP3-F1
#
_cell.length_a   1.000
_cell.length_b   1.000
_cell.length_c   1.000
_cell.angle_alpha   90.00
_cell.angle_beta   90.00
_cell.angle_gamma   90.00
#
_symmetry.space_group_name_H-M   'P 1'
#
loop_
_entity.id
_entity.type
_entity.pdbx_description
1 polymer ?
#
loop_
_entity_poly.entity_id
_entity_poly.type
_entity_poly.pdbx_seq_one_letter_code
_entity_poly.pdbx_strand_id
1 'polypeptide(L)'
;MIHKDWVDFSHHFSNQNIKAIFSYKSFNADGLEGRKDLADQTGFNSDSLIIPKQTHSTNILFPMEAGRILDTDGVFSSDPNLVCSIQVADCMPVYFVHQ
;
A
#
# COMPACT_ATOMS: atom_id res chain seq x y z
N MET A 1 10.75 8.47 9.51
CA MET A 1 10.48 9.84 10.03
C MET A 1 8.97 9.99 10.21
N ILE A 2 8.48 10.59 11.30
CA ILE A 2 7.03 10.80 11.48
C ILE A 2 6.67 12.10 10.77
N HIS A 3 5.94 12.01 9.66
CA HIS A 3 5.30 13.16 9.03
C HIS A 3 3.96 13.40 9.74
N LYS A 4 3.43 14.63 9.69
CA LYS A 4 2.12 14.94 10.28
C LYS A 4 1.01 14.05 9.72
N ASP A 5 1.19 13.60 8.48
CA ASP A 5 0.16 12.94 7.70
C ASP A 5 0.43 11.46 7.39
N TRP A 6 1.64 10.97 7.65
CA TRP A 6 2.00 9.57 7.48
C TRP A 6 3.21 9.19 8.32
N VAL A 7 3.39 7.88 8.50
CA VAL A 7 4.58 7.30 9.08
C VAL A 7 5.30 6.45 8.05
N ASP A 8 6.62 6.59 8.06
CA ASP A 8 7.52 5.80 7.25
C ASP A 8 8.10 4.64 8.07
N PHE A 9 7.70 3.42 7.73
CA PHE A 9 8.15 2.17 8.34
C PHE A 9 9.35 1.52 7.62
N SER A 10 9.84 2.13 6.53
CA SER A 10 10.92 1.56 5.70
C SER A 10 12.19 1.27 6.51
N HIS A 11 12.45 2.06 7.55
CA HIS A 11 13.58 1.90 8.45
C HIS A 11 13.55 0.60 9.30
N HIS A 12 12.41 -0.11 9.36
CA HIS A 12 12.33 -1.43 10.00
C HIS A 12 12.81 -2.56 9.10
N PHE A 13 12.99 -2.31 7.80
CA PHE A 13 13.45 -3.32 6.85
C PHE A 13 14.96 -3.26 6.69
N SER A 14 15.59 -4.43 6.59
CA SER A 14 17.02 -4.54 6.29
C SER A 14 17.34 -4.09 4.87
N ASN A 15 16.45 -4.39 3.92
CA ASN A 15 16.58 -3.99 2.52
C ASN A 15 16.16 -2.52 2.33
N GLN A 16 17.14 -1.66 2.06
CA GLN A 16 16.93 -0.21 1.89
C GLN A 16 16.17 0.16 0.60
N ASN A 17 15.98 -0.79 -0.31
CA ASN A 17 15.19 -0.58 -1.52
C ASN A 17 13.68 -0.82 -1.30
N ILE A 18 13.29 -1.30 -0.11
CA ILE A 18 11.90 -1.56 0.23
C ILE A 18 11.39 -0.39 1.05
N LYS A 19 10.27 0.19 0.58
CA LYS A 19 9.57 1.26 1.27
C LYS A 19 8.22 0.79 1.77
N ALA A 20 7.84 1.21 2.98
CA ALA A 20 6.47 1.06 3.47
C ALA A 20 6.03 2.34 4.16
N ILE A 21 4.91 2.87 3.69
CA ILE A 21 4.29 4.08 4.22
C ILE A 21 2.87 3.75 4.68
N PHE A 22 2.48 4.37 5.78
CA PHE A 22 1.13 4.32 6.31
C PHE A 22 0.62 5.72 6.56
N SER A 23 -0.49 6.11 5.92
CA SER A 23 -1.12 7.40 6.12
C SER A 23 -2.00 7.44 7.36
N TYR A 24 -2.11 8.63 7.93
CA TYR A 24 -3.15 8.98 8.88
C TYR A 24 -4.34 9.59 8.13
N LYS A 25 -5.52 9.61 8.77
CA LYS A 25 -6.74 10.25 8.22
C LYS A 25 -6.68 11.79 8.25
N SER A 26 -5.50 12.38 8.28
CA SER A 26 -5.31 13.83 8.39
C SER A 26 -5.43 14.57 7.05
N PHE A 27 -5.53 13.83 5.94
CA PHE A 27 -5.86 14.34 4.61
C PHE A 27 -7.05 13.57 4.03
N ASN A 28 -7.61 14.08 2.91
CA ASN A 28 -8.72 13.42 2.24
C ASN A 28 -8.26 12.12 1.57
N ALA A 29 -8.27 11.04 2.33
CA ALA A 29 -7.85 9.71 1.91
C ALA A 29 -9.00 8.90 1.28
N ASP A 30 -10.11 9.54 0.91
CA ASP A 30 -11.30 8.85 0.42
C ASP A 30 -11.09 8.30 -1.00
N GLY A 31 -11.20 6.98 -1.12
CA GLY A 31 -11.23 6.29 -2.40
C GLY A 31 -9.89 6.24 -3.14
N LEU A 32 -9.97 6.24 -4.48
CA LEU A 32 -8.82 6.06 -5.38
C LEU A 32 -7.85 7.25 -5.32
N GLU A 33 -8.39 8.47 -5.30
CA GLU A 33 -7.58 9.69 -5.38
C GLU A 33 -6.69 9.87 -4.16
N GLY A 34 -7.22 9.63 -2.95
CA GLY A 34 -6.42 9.72 -1.73
C GLY A 34 -5.25 8.72 -1.69
N ARG A 35 -5.43 7.55 -2.32
CA ARG A 35 -4.37 6.54 -2.44
C ARG A 35 -3.29 6.99 -3.42
N LYS A 36 -3.68 7.55 -4.57
CA LYS A 36 -2.76 8.08 -5.57
C LYS A 36 -1.96 9.27 -5.01
N ASP A 37 -2.64 10.19 -4.34
CA ASP A 37 -2.01 11.35 -3.70
C ASP A 37 -0.95 10.95 -2.67
N LEU A 38 -1.27 9.99 -1.78
CA LEU A 38 -0.27 9.45 -0.85
C LEU A 38 0.93 8.83 -1.57
N ALA A 39 0.68 8.06 -2.63
CA ALA A 39 1.74 7.42 -3.40
C ALA A 39 2.70 8.47 -3.99
N ASP A 40 2.16 9.47 -4.66
CA ASP A 40 2.94 10.54 -5.30
C ASP A 40 3.74 11.35 -4.26
N GLN A 41 3.11 11.73 -3.13
CA GLN A 41 3.77 12.49 -2.06
C GLN A 41 4.91 11.73 -1.38
N THR A 42 4.91 10.40 -1.45
CA THR A 42 5.88 9.53 -0.77
C THR A 42 6.87 8.89 -1.72
N GLY A 43 6.80 9.26 -3.01
CA GLY A 43 7.71 8.83 -4.06
C GLY A 43 7.43 7.42 -4.60
N PHE A 44 6.22 6.90 -4.39
CA PHE A 44 5.70 5.77 -5.15
C PHE A 44 5.08 6.25 -6.46
N ASN A 45 5.04 5.39 -7.47
CA ASN A 45 4.30 5.68 -8.70
C ASN A 45 2.81 5.35 -8.51
N SER A 46 1.94 6.36 -8.54
CA SER A 46 0.49 6.18 -8.39
C SER A 46 -0.16 5.35 -9.51
N ASP A 47 0.44 5.28 -10.70
CA ASP A 47 -0.04 4.44 -11.80
C ASP A 47 0.38 2.96 -11.65
N SER A 48 1.29 2.67 -10.73
CA SER A 48 1.75 1.31 -10.41
C SER A 48 0.98 0.66 -9.25
N LEU A 49 -0.07 1.30 -8.74
CA LEU A 49 -0.81 0.82 -7.57
C LEU A 49 -1.64 -0.42 -7.88
N ILE A 50 -1.42 -1.48 -7.10
CA ILE A 50 -2.32 -2.62 -6.99
C ILE A 50 -3.40 -2.28 -5.97
N ILE A 51 -4.68 -2.32 -6.38
CA ILE A 51 -5.81 -1.80 -5.60
C ILE A 51 -6.85 -2.90 -5.33
N PRO A 52 -6.76 -3.60 -4.19
CA PRO A 52 -7.72 -4.61 -3.80
C PRO A 52 -9.07 -3.98 -3.44
N LYS A 53 -10.16 -4.59 -3.89
CA LYS A 53 -11.52 -4.40 -3.39
C LYS A 53 -11.73 -5.40 -2.26
N GLN A 54 -11.37 -4.97 -1.06
CA GLN A 54 -11.46 -5.73 0.19
C GLN A 54 -12.91 -6.10 0.51
N THR A 55 -13.13 -7.35 0.91
CA THR A 55 -14.44 -7.92 1.28
C THR A 55 -14.43 -8.49 2.69
N HIS A 56 -13.36 -8.26 3.46
CA HIS A 56 -13.08 -8.91 4.76
C HIS A 56 -12.91 -10.44 4.61
N SER A 57 -12.39 -10.87 3.47
CA SER A 57 -12.04 -12.26 3.21
C SER A 57 -10.60 -12.56 3.66
N THR A 58 -10.15 -13.79 3.41
CA THR A 58 -8.75 -14.19 3.54
C THR A 58 -8.05 -14.33 2.18
N ASN A 59 -8.64 -13.78 1.11
CA ASN A 59 -8.12 -13.93 -0.23
C ASN A 59 -6.87 -13.06 -0.43
N ILE A 60 -5.81 -13.69 -0.92
CA ILE A 60 -4.53 -13.07 -1.20
C ILE A 60 -4.15 -13.37 -2.65
N LEU A 61 -3.67 -12.37 -3.39
CA LEU A 61 -3.22 -12.54 -4.76
C LEU A 61 -1.80 -12.03 -4.99
N PHE A 62 -1.17 -12.55 -6.04
CA PHE A 62 0.11 -12.09 -6.60
C PHE A 62 -0.11 -11.52 -8.01
N PRO A 63 -0.50 -10.25 -8.13
CA PRO A 63 -0.82 -9.64 -9.41
C PRO A 63 0.44 -9.33 -10.20
N MET A 64 0.36 -9.42 -11.53
CA MET A 64 1.45 -9.04 -12.44
C MET A 64 1.27 -7.63 -13.03
N GLU A 65 0.17 -6.95 -12.70
CA GLU A 65 -0.20 -5.65 -13.25
C GLU A 65 -0.82 -4.76 -12.18
N ALA A 66 -0.72 -3.45 -12.38
CA ALA A 66 -1.38 -2.44 -11.55
C ALA A 66 -2.89 -2.38 -11.84
N GLY A 67 -3.64 -1.75 -10.94
CA GLY A 67 -5.07 -1.52 -11.09
C GLY A 67 -5.93 -2.26 -10.06
N ARG A 68 -7.24 -2.28 -10.32
CA ARG A 68 -8.24 -2.76 -9.37
C ARG A 68 -8.42 -4.27 -9.44
N ILE A 69 -8.44 -4.92 -8.28
CA ILE A 69 -8.60 -6.36 -8.14
C ILE A 69 -9.80 -6.66 -7.23
N LEU A 70 -10.66 -7.58 -7.62
CA LEU A 70 -11.90 -7.90 -6.89
C LEU A 70 -11.65 -8.96 -5.81
N ASP A 71 -12.45 -8.91 -4.74
CA ASP A 71 -12.53 -9.95 -3.70
C ASP A 71 -11.16 -10.36 -3.15
N THR A 72 -10.36 -9.36 -2.77
CA THR A 72 -8.98 -9.53 -2.35
C THR A 72 -8.69 -8.65 -1.16
N ASP A 73 -8.10 -9.22 -0.12
CA ASP A 73 -7.80 -8.55 1.14
C ASP A 73 -6.30 -8.48 1.45
N GLY A 74 -5.47 -9.18 0.67
CA GLY A 74 -4.02 -9.04 0.69
C GLY A 74 -3.40 -9.16 -0.70
N VAL A 75 -2.28 -8.48 -0.91
CA VAL A 75 -1.54 -8.56 -2.17
C VAL A 75 -0.04 -8.64 -1.91
N PHE A 76 0.64 -9.37 -2.79
CA PHE A 76 2.08 -9.46 -2.84
C PHE A 76 2.57 -9.18 -4.26
N SER A 77 3.80 -8.69 -4.37
CA SER A 77 4.50 -8.50 -5.63
C SER A 77 5.98 -8.78 -5.43
N SER A 78 6.61 -9.38 -6.44
CA SER A 78 8.07 -9.42 -6.59
C SER A 78 8.58 -8.47 -7.67
N ASP A 79 7.68 -7.76 -8.37
CA ASP A 79 8.05 -6.74 -9.34
C ASP A 79 8.30 -5.40 -8.61
N PRO A 80 9.53 -4.84 -8.66
CA PRO A 80 9.86 -3.58 -8.02
C PRO A 80 9.15 -2.36 -8.63
N ASN A 81 8.52 -2.51 -9.81
CA ASN A 81 7.75 -1.45 -10.45
C ASN A 81 6.28 -1.41 -10.00
N LEU A 82 5.80 -2.41 -9.25
CA LEU A 82 4.44 -2.45 -8.72
C LEU A 82 4.39 -2.04 -7.25
N VAL A 83 3.30 -1.37 -6.86
CA VAL A 83 3.10 -0.87 -5.51
C VAL A 83 1.92 -1.59 -4.87
N CYS A 84 2.21 -2.47 -3.92
CA CYS A 84 1.19 -3.10 -3.08
C CYS A 84 0.52 -2.04 -2.20
N SER A 85 -0.82 -2.02 -2.18
CA SER A 85 -1.54 -1.08 -1.32
C SER A 85 -2.83 -1.68 -0.77
N ILE A 86 -3.18 -1.28 0.45
CA ILE A 86 -4.38 -1.71 1.18
C ILE A 86 -5.02 -0.50 1.84
N GLN A 87 -6.34 -0.52 2.00
CA GLN A 87 -7.06 0.52 2.72
C GLN A 87 -7.66 -0.07 4.00
N VAL A 88 -7.50 0.63 5.11
CA VAL A 88 -7.99 0.16 6.40
C VAL A 88 -8.75 1.27 7.11
N ALA A 89 -9.78 0.86 7.85
CA ALA A 89 -10.47 1.66 8.85
C ALA A 89 -10.70 0.70 10.03
N ASP A 90 -9.93 0.89 11.11
CA ASP A 90 -9.85 0.03 12.30
C ASP A 90 -9.23 -1.37 12.11
N CYS A 91 -9.30 -1.96 10.91
CA CYS A 91 -8.58 -3.20 10.59
C CYS A 91 -7.06 -3.03 10.70
N MET A 92 -6.36 -4.06 11.18
CA MET A 92 -4.90 -4.04 11.35
C MET A 92 -4.17 -4.26 10.02
N PRO A 93 -3.41 -3.28 9.49
CA PRO A 93 -2.55 -3.51 8.34
C PRO A 93 -1.33 -4.34 8.75
N VAL A 94 -0.92 -5.27 7.88
CA VAL A 94 0.28 -6.10 8.09
C VAL A 94 1.15 -6.03 6.85
N TYR A 95 2.42 -5.65 7.04
CA TYR A 95 3.43 -5.66 5.98
C TYR A 95 4.25 -6.94 6.07
N PHE A 96 4.40 -7.63 4.94
CA PHE A 96 5.30 -8.76 4.79
C PHE A 96 6.42 -8.37 3.83
N VAL A 97 7.65 -8.68 4.21
CA VAL A 97 8.85 -8.36 3.43
C VAL A 97 9.79 -9.57 3.47
N HIS A 98 10.28 -9.97 2.31
CA HIS A 98 11.30 -11.00 2.16
C HIS A 98 12.53 -10.40 1.47
N GLN A 99 13.72 -10.88 1.84
CA GLN A 99 15.01 -10.38 1.35
C GLN A 99 15.41 -11.08 0.04
#